data_AF-A0A0F7JPQ1-F1
#
_entry.id   AF-A0A0F7JPQ1-F1
#
_cell.length_a   1.000
_cell.length_b   1.000
_cell.length_c   1.000
_cell.angle_alpha   90.00
_cell.angle_beta   90.00
_cell.angle_gamma   90.00
#
_symmetry.space_group_name_H-M   'P 1'
#
loop_
_entity.id
_entity.type
_entity.pdbx_description
1 polymer ?
#
loop_
_entity_poly.entity_id
_entity_poly.type
_entity_poly.pdbx_seq_one_letter_code
_entity_poly.pdbx_strand_id
1 'polypeptide(L)'
;MTEAARAGVTLETSEREFAARYAEFAAEGTLYPSREGSPLLEFGVAGRVLYLFDRSGPYAAAPGAARLVVHGVLEPAGLRLLTAQEELREQLHALGVSGVEGRGVVLSVGRQVVVVRARLPLVLGAFGPLPGVQPGDWVVFRTVPPLHGFMAP
;
A
#
# COMPACT_ATOMS: atom_id res chain seq x y z
N MET A 1 -19.23 28.67 21.14
CA MET A 1 -18.94 27.47 20.33
C MET A 1 -18.04 27.88 19.19
N THR A 2 -16.74 27.58 19.30
CA THR A 2 -15.71 27.98 18.34
C THR A 2 -15.65 26.99 17.18
N GLU A 3 -15.35 27.52 16.00
CA GLU A 3 -15.26 26.90 14.67
C GLU A 3 -14.39 25.63 14.58
N ALA A 4 -13.59 25.34 15.61
CA ALA A 4 -12.68 24.20 15.70
C ALA A 4 -13.37 22.81 15.76
N ALA A 5 -14.68 22.75 16.05
CA ALA A 5 -15.43 21.49 16.07
C ALA A 5 -15.91 21.01 14.69
N ARG A 6 -15.69 21.79 13.61
CA ARG A 6 -16.13 21.47 12.24
C ARG A 6 -15.11 20.73 11.36
N ALA A 7 -13.87 20.54 11.82
CA ALA A 7 -12.92 19.66 11.15
C ALA A 7 -13.19 18.19 11.57
N GLY A 8 -14.40 17.72 11.25
CA GLY A 8 -14.79 16.33 11.42
C GLY A 8 -13.83 15.45 10.62
N VAL A 9 -13.03 14.69 11.36
CA VAL A 9 -12.23 13.58 10.88
C VAL A 9 -13.02 12.78 9.84
N THR A 10 -12.69 12.92 8.56
CA THR A 10 -13.16 11.97 7.55
C THR A 10 -12.25 10.75 7.64
N LEU A 11 -12.53 9.88 8.61
CA LEU A 11 -12.12 8.49 8.50
C LEU A 11 -12.79 7.94 7.24
N GLU A 12 -12.06 7.14 6.47
CA GLU A 12 -12.69 6.32 5.44
C GLU A 12 -13.85 5.55 6.07
N THR A 13 -15.03 5.71 5.50
CA THR A 13 -16.24 5.08 6.05
C THR A 13 -16.49 3.70 5.43
N SER A 14 -15.75 3.34 4.37
CA SER A 14 -15.77 2.02 3.74
C SER A 14 -14.48 1.67 3.00
N GLU A 15 -14.29 0.37 2.72
CA GLU A 15 -13.23 -0.17 1.86
C GLU A 15 -13.27 0.40 0.44
N ARG A 16 -14.48 0.72 -0.07
CA ARG A 16 -14.67 1.28 -1.42
C ARG A 16 -14.14 2.70 -1.53
N GLU A 17 -14.33 3.51 -0.50
CA GLU A 17 -13.79 4.87 -0.46
C GLU A 17 -12.25 4.85 -0.44
N PHE A 18 -11.65 3.92 0.30
CA PHE A 18 -10.21 3.72 0.30
C PHE A 18 -9.71 3.32 -1.10
N ALA A 19 -10.34 2.30 -1.70
CA ALA A 19 -9.97 1.82 -3.03
C ALA A 19 -10.08 2.92 -4.10
N ALA A 20 -11.16 3.70 -4.09
CA ALA A 20 -11.37 4.81 -5.00
C ALA A 20 -10.36 5.95 -4.79
N ARG A 21 -10.05 6.31 -3.54
CA ARG A 21 -9.07 7.35 -3.22
C ARG A 21 -7.69 7.04 -3.79
N TYR A 22 -7.27 5.79 -3.76
CA TYR A 22 -5.94 5.38 -4.19
C TYR A 22 -5.92 4.64 -5.53
N ALA A 23 -7.02 4.69 -6.31
CA ALA A 23 -7.17 3.98 -7.57
C ALA A 23 -6.11 4.37 -8.62
N GLU A 24 -5.63 5.62 -8.59
CA GLU A 24 -4.54 6.09 -9.46
C GLU A 24 -3.20 5.38 -9.18
N PHE A 25 -3.02 4.86 -7.96
CA PHE A 25 -1.84 4.12 -7.53
C PHE A 25 -2.08 2.60 -7.54
N ALA A 26 -3.12 2.12 -8.21
CA ALA A 26 -3.34 0.68 -8.34
C ALA A 26 -2.21 0.04 -9.17
N ALA A 27 -1.66 -1.05 -8.66
CA ALA A 27 -0.71 -1.88 -9.37
C ALA A 27 -1.44 -2.83 -10.33
N GLU A 28 -0.91 -3.00 -11.53
CA GLU A 28 -1.46 -3.90 -12.53
C GLU A 28 -0.73 -5.25 -12.49
N GLY A 29 -1.48 -6.34 -12.54
CA GLY A 29 -0.93 -7.68 -12.46
C GLY A 29 -1.94 -8.77 -12.76
N THR A 30 -1.65 -9.97 -12.32
CA THR A 30 -2.51 -11.15 -12.49
C THR A 30 -2.91 -11.71 -11.14
N LEU A 31 -4.20 -11.83 -10.89
CA LEU A 31 -4.75 -12.61 -9.78
C LEU A 31 -4.78 -14.09 -10.17
N TYR A 32 -4.10 -14.93 -9.40
CA TYR A 32 -4.16 -16.38 -9.59
C TYR A 32 -5.46 -16.96 -9.01
N PRO A 33 -5.88 -18.14 -9.48
CA PRO A 33 -7.02 -18.84 -8.91
C PRO A 33 -6.84 -19.10 -7.41
N SER A 34 -7.84 -18.74 -6.62
CA SER A 34 -7.88 -19.01 -5.18
C SER A 34 -8.98 -20.03 -4.87
N ARG A 35 -8.90 -20.66 -3.70
CA ARG A 35 -10.00 -21.48 -3.19
C ARG A 35 -11.18 -20.57 -2.86
N GLU A 36 -12.39 -21.04 -3.18
CA GLU A 36 -13.63 -20.34 -2.79
C GLU A 36 -13.62 -20.04 -1.28
N GLY A 37 -13.99 -18.81 -0.92
CA GLY A 37 -14.00 -18.35 0.47
C GLY A 37 -12.63 -18.03 1.06
N SER A 38 -11.52 -18.20 0.32
CA SER A 38 -10.19 -17.78 0.77
C SER A 38 -10.13 -16.25 0.87
N PRO A 39 -9.73 -15.67 2.02
CA PRO A 39 -9.47 -14.25 2.13
C PRO A 39 -8.09 -13.86 1.57
N LEU A 40 -7.32 -14.84 1.07
CA LEU A 40 -5.98 -14.63 0.52
C LEU A 40 -6.03 -14.54 -1.00
N LEU A 41 -5.51 -13.44 -1.53
CA LEU A 41 -5.25 -13.24 -2.95
C LEU A 41 -3.78 -13.53 -3.25
N GLU A 42 -3.54 -14.27 -4.32
CA GLU A 42 -2.21 -14.48 -4.90
C GLU A 42 -2.06 -13.57 -6.11
N PHE A 43 -1.30 -12.48 -5.95
CA PHE A 43 -1.19 -11.43 -6.96
C PHE A 43 0.21 -11.41 -7.59
N GLY A 44 0.29 -11.86 -8.84
CA GLY A 44 1.49 -11.76 -9.68
C GLY A 44 1.69 -10.34 -10.21
N VAL A 45 2.73 -9.66 -9.75
CA VAL A 45 3.03 -8.25 -10.08
C VAL A 45 4.54 -8.01 -10.07
N ALA A 46 5.06 -7.15 -10.95
CA ALA A 46 6.48 -6.74 -10.95
C ALA A 46 7.50 -7.92 -10.83
N GLY A 47 7.21 -9.05 -11.48
CA GLY A 47 8.06 -10.25 -11.49
C GLY A 47 8.06 -11.07 -10.19
N ARG A 48 7.06 -10.92 -9.32
CA ARG A 48 6.91 -11.69 -8.07
C ARG A 48 5.44 -12.00 -7.79
N VAL A 49 5.18 -12.80 -6.76
CA VAL A 49 3.84 -13.01 -6.20
C VAL A 49 3.76 -12.33 -4.83
N LEU A 50 2.72 -11.52 -4.64
CA LEU A 50 2.35 -10.96 -3.34
C LEU A 50 1.13 -11.71 -2.80
N TYR A 51 1.18 -12.05 -1.52
CA TYR A 51 0.06 -12.59 -0.78
C TYR A 51 -0.67 -11.45 -0.09
N LEU A 52 -1.90 -11.16 -0.53
CA LEU A 52 -2.68 -10.02 -0.06
C LEU A 52 -3.95 -10.50 0.64
N PHE A 53 -4.29 -9.89 1.76
CA PHE A 53 -5.58 -10.09 2.40
C PHE A 53 -6.65 -9.29 1.63
N ASP A 54 -7.67 -9.96 1.11
CA ASP A 54 -8.72 -9.35 0.30
C ASP A 54 -9.59 -8.41 1.15
N ARG A 55 -9.71 -7.16 0.70
CA ARG A 55 -10.57 -6.13 1.30
C ARG A 55 -11.61 -5.59 0.32
N SER A 56 -11.81 -6.25 -0.82
CA SER A 56 -12.65 -5.76 -1.94
C SER A 56 -14.12 -6.17 -1.81
N GLY A 57 -14.42 -7.09 -0.90
CA GLY A 57 -15.75 -7.69 -0.74
C GLY A 57 -15.90 -9.02 -1.49
N PRO A 58 -16.96 -9.78 -1.18
CA PRO A 58 -17.13 -11.14 -1.68
C PRO A 58 -17.22 -11.16 -3.21
N TYR A 59 -16.45 -12.07 -3.82
CA TYR A 59 -16.42 -12.33 -5.27
C TYR A 59 -15.98 -11.15 -6.17
N ALA A 60 -15.51 -10.04 -5.60
CA ALA A 60 -15.02 -8.91 -6.38
C ALA A 60 -13.69 -9.21 -7.09
N ALA A 61 -12.83 -10.01 -6.46
CA ALA A 61 -11.55 -10.42 -7.00
C ALA A 61 -11.70 -11.69 -7.86
N ALA A 62 -11.83 -11.51 -9.18
CA ALA A 62 -11.84 -12.61 -10.14
C ALA A 62 -10.40 -12.97 -10.60
N PRO A 63 -10.09 -14.25 -10.85
CA PRO A 63 -8.81 -14.63 -11.44
C PRO A 63 -8.58 -13.99 -12.81
N GLY A 64 -7.32 -13.68 -13.13
CA GLY A 64 -6.93 -13.05 -14.40
C GLY A 64 -6.30 -11.66 -14.20
N ALA A 65 -6.32 -10.86 -15.26
CA ALA A 65 -5.77 -9.50 -15.21
C ALA A 65 -6.54 -8.65 -14.19
N ALA A 66 -5.81 -7.95 -13.31
CA ALA A 66 -6.38 -7.19 -12.21
C ALA A 66 -5.59 -5.91 -11.94
N ARG A 67 -6.28 -4.91 -11.39
CA ARG A 67 -5.71 -3.67 -10.86
C ARG A 67 -6.02 -3.61 -9.37
N LEU A 68 -4.98 -3.63 -8.54
CA LEU A 68 -5.11 -3.67 -7.09
C LEU A 68 -4.38 -2.50 -6.44
N VAL A 69 -5.06 -1.80 -5.54
CA VAL A 69 -4.37 -0.97 -4.54
C VAL A 69 -3.75 -1.93 -3.52
N VAL A 70 -2.41 -1.94 -3.46
CA VAL A 70 -1.64 -2.73 -2.50
C VAL A 70 -1.35 -1.85 -1.29
N HIS A 71 -1.95 -2.20 -0.16
CA HIS A 71 -1.82 -1.44 1.08
C HIS A 71 -1.02 -2.21 2.13
N GLY A 72 -0.05 -1.55 2.76
CA GLY A 72 0.72 -2.08 3.87
C GLY A 72 0.72 -1.14 5.06
N VAL A 73 0.92 -1.70 6.26
CA VAL A 73 1.12 -0.92 7.48
C VAL A 73 2.59 -0.91 7.82
N LEU A 74 3.17 0.27 8.00
CA LEU A 74 4.57 0.45 8.35
C LEU A 74 4.87 -0.11 9.75
N GLU A 75 6.03 -0.76 9.90
CA GLU A 75 6.59 -1.04 11.22
C GLU A 75 6.86 0.29 11.98
N PRO A 76 6.86 0.29 13.33
CA PRO A 76 7.30 1.45 14.09
C PRO A 76 8.71 1.88 13.68
N ALA A 77 8.88 3.15 13.30
CA ALA A 77 10.12 3.68 12.70
C ALA A 77 10.60 2.94 11.43
N GLY A 78 9.72 2.15 10.82
CA GLY A 78 9.97 1.40 9.59
C GLY A 78 9.91 2.24 8.33
N LEU A 79 9.99 3.57 8.42
CA LEU A 79 10.09 4.49 7.28
C LEU A 79 11.16 5.54 7.60
N ARG A 80 12.12 5.71 6.70
CA ARG A 80 13.09 6.82 6.78
C ARG A 80 13.45 7.31 5.39
N LEU A 81 13.88 8.57 5.32
CA LEU A 81 14.53 9.13 4.14
C LEU A 81 15.86 8.42 3.87
N LEU A 82 16.22 8.35 2.60
CA LEU A 82 17.56 7.97 2.21
C LEU A 82 18.53 9.12 2.37
N THR A 83 19.75 8.75 2.74
CA THR A 83 20.87 9.68 2.76
C THR A 83 21.45 9.85 1.35
N ALA A 84 22.17 10.95 1.13
CA ALA A 84 22.76 11.28 -0.17
C ALA A 84 23.77 10.23 -0.68
N GLN A 85 24.24 9.35 0.19
CA GLN A 85 25.24 8.32 -0.09
C GLN A 85 24.63 6.97 -0.52
N GLU A 86 23.32 6.76 -0.34
CA GLU A 86 22.68 5.45 -0.51
C GLU A 86 22.00 5.27 -1.89
N GLU A 87 22.66 4.87 -2.99
CA GLU A 87 22.14 4.63 -4.39
C GLU A 87 20.87 5.43 -4.82
N LEU A 88 20.16 5.17 -5.91
CA LEU A 88 18.78 5.67 -6.19
C LEU A 88 18.06 4.63 -7.01
N ARG A 89 17.78 3.48 -6.38
CA ARG A 89 17.29 2.29 -7.07
C ARG A 89 16.07 1.69 -6.38
N GLU A 90 15.02 1.45 -7.15
CA GLU A 90 13.84 0.79 -6.63
C GLU A 90 14.14 -0.67 -6.26
N GLN A 91 13.72 -1.05 -5.06
CA GLN A 91 13.89 -2.39 -4.50
C GLN A 91 12.61 -2.78 -3.78
N LEU A 92 12.26 -4.06 -3.81
CA LEU A 92 11.18 -4.60 -3.01
C LEU A 92 11.55 -6.03 -2.68
N HIS A 93 11.28 -6.45 -1.46
CA HIS A 93 11.54 -7.80 -0.97
C HIS A 93 10.36 -8.26 -0.13
N ALA A 94 9.91 -9.50 -0.34
CA ALA A 94 8.90 -10.08 0.51
C ALA A 94 9.52 -10.48 1.86
N LEU A 95 8.82 -10.19 2.95
CA LEU A 95 9.18 -10.54 4.31
C LEU A 95 8.17 -11.58 4.82
N GLY A 96 8.61 -12.83 4.91
CA GLY A 96 7.76 -13.93 5.36
C GLY A 96 6.48 -14.03 4.53
N VAL A 97 5.33 -14.11 5.20
CA VAL A 97 4.01 -14.17 4.56
C VAL A 97 3.36 -12.80 4.65
N SER A 98 3.06 -12.20 3.49
CA SER A 98 2.27 -10.96 3.40
C SER A 98 2.93 -9.72 4.06
N GLY A 99 4.26 -9.66 4.16
CA GLY A 99 5.00 -8.44 4.52
C GLY A 99 5.98 -8.05 3.42
N VAL A 100 6.43 -6.79 3.38
CA VAL A 100 7.47 -6.32 2.46
C VAL A 100 8.39 -5.29 3.11
N GLU A 101 9.62 -5.24 2.61
CA GLU A 101 10.51 -4.09 2.75
C GLU A 101 10.97 -3.62 1.37
N GLY A 102 11.32 -2.35 1.26
CA GLY A 102 11.64 -1.80 -0.04
C GLY A 102 12.34 -0.46 -0.05
N ARG A 103 12.98 -0.27 -1.21
CA ARG A 103 13.55 0.90 -1.84
C ARG A 103 12.57 1.69 -2.71
N GLY A 104 12.16 2.92 -2.44
CA GLY A 104 11.32 3.63 -3.42
C GLY A 104 11.29 5.14 -3.35
N VAL A 105 10.63 5.73 -4.35
CA VAL A 105 10.33 7.16 -4.45
C VAL A 105 8.91 7.43 -3.95
N VAL A 106 8.73 8.48 -3.16
CA VAL A 106 7.44 8.94 -2.67
C VAL A 106 6.66 9.57 -3.83
N LEU A 107 5.45 9.07 -4.07
CA LEU A 107 4.52 9.59 -5.07
C LEU A 107 3.53 10.59 -4.47
N SER A 108 3.07 10.33 -3.24
CA SER A 108 2.06 11.14 -2.57
C SER A 108 2.20 11.02 -1.05
N VAL A 109 1.83 12.08 -0.34
CA VAL A 109 1.89 12.16 1.12
C VAL A 109 0.55 12.67 1.64
N GLY A 110 -0.06 11.90 2.53
CA GLY A 110 -1.18 12.29 3.37
C GLY A 110 -0.77 12.38 4.84
N ARG A 111 -1.74 12.56 5.73
CA ARG A 111 -1.47 12.75 7.17
C ARG A 111 -0.77 11.55 7.83
N GLN A 112 -1.21 10.35 7.51
CA GLN A 112 -0.72 9.08 8.08
C GLN A 112 -0.50 8.01 7.00
N VAL A 113 -0.55 8.43 5.73
CA VAL A 113 -0.39 7.55 4.58
C VAL A 113 0.65 8.16 3.67
N VAL A 114 1.58 7.35 3.18
CA VAL A 114 2.52 7.72 2.13
C VAL A 114 2.39 6.71 1.00
N VAL A 115 2.38 7.18 -0.24
CA VAL A 115 2.42 6.30 -1.40
C VAL A 115 3.85 6.24 -1.91
N VAL A 116 4.40 5.04 -2.04
CA VAL A 116 5.78 4.82 -2.47
C VAL A 116 5.80 3.93 -3.71
N ARG A 117 6.53 4.32 -4.75
CA ARG A 117 6.84 3.43 -5.87
C ARG A 117 8.15 2.71 -5.59
N ALA A 118 8.04 1.42 -5.37
CA ALA A 118 9.15 0.51 -5.14
C ALA A 118 8.91 -0.75 -5.98
N ARG A 119 9.26 -0.70 -7.28
CA ARG A 119 8.91 -1.68 -8.33
C ARG A 119 7.43 -1.73 -8.69
N LEU A 120 6.55 -1.47 -7.73
CA LEU A 120 5.13 -1.17 -7.89
C LEU A 120 4.73 -0.06 -6.90
N PRO A 121 3.61 0.63 -7.12
CA PRO A 121 3.07 1.55 -6.13
C PRO A 121 2.54 0.79 -4.90
N LEU A 122 2.81 1.33 -3.72
CA LEU A 122 2.36 0.81 -2.43
C LEU A 122 1.77 1.95 -1.62
N VAL A 123 0.58 1.74 -1.06
CA VAL A 123 -0.06 2.67 -0.14
C VAL A 123 0.32 2.27 1.28
N LEU A 124 1.19 3.04 1.93
CA LEU A 124 1.77 2.69 3.22
C LEU A 124 1.16 3.54 4.34
N GLY A 125 0.44 2.91 5.26
CA GLY A 125 -0.14 3.55 6.44
C GLY A 125 0.80 3.50 7.64
N ALA A 126 0.79 4.53 8.47
CA ALA A 126 1.50 4.59 9.75
C ALA A 126 0.53 4.88 10.90
N PHE A 127 0.73 4.24 12.05
CA PHE A 127 -0.01 4.58 13.27
C PHE A 127 0.54 5.84 13.96
N GLY A 128 1.80 6.19 13.68
CA GLY A 128 2.48 7.39 14.17
C GLY A 128 2.57 8.49 13.11
N PRO A 129 3.10 9.67 13.48
CA PRO A 129 3.43 10.69 12.49
C PRO A 129 4.46 10.15 11.50
N LEU A 130 4.28 10.49 10.22
CA LEU A 130 5.30 10.23 9.21
C LEU A 130 6.51 11.14 9.46
N PRO A 131 7.76 10.67 9.21
CA PRO A 131 8.88 11.59 9.04
C PRO A 131 8.54 12.60 7.95
N GLY A 132 9.13 13.80 7.96
CA GLY A 132 8.80 14.93 7.07
C GLY A 132 9.10 14.72 5.58
N VAL A 133 8.62 13.60 5.01
CA VAL A 133 8.75 13.17 3.62
C VAL A 133 7.84 14.02 2.74
N GLN A 134 8.30 14.23 1.51
CA GLN A 134 7.61 14.94 0.44
C GLN A 134 7.56 14.08 -0.82
N PRO A 135 6.61 14.32 -1.74
CA PRO A 135 6.67 13.72 -3.08
C PRO A 135 8.02 13.99 -3.75
N GLY A 136 8.60 12.95 -4.36
CA GLY A 136 9.93 12.97 -4.95
C GLY A 136 11.05 12.50 -4.02
N ASP A 137 10.82 12.46 -2.71
CA ASP A 137 11.80 11.92 -1.76
C ASP A 137 12.01 10.43 -1.98
N TRP A 138 13.23 9.97 -1.68
CA TRP A 138 13.52 8.55 -1.63
C TRP A 138 13.47 8.06 -0.19
N VAL A 139 12.79 6.94 0.01
CA VAL A 139 12.60 6.32 1.32
C VAL A 139 12.96 4.84 1.28
N VAL A 140 13.45 4.34 2.42
CA VAL A 140 13.39 2.91 2.73
C VAL A 140 12.21 2.68 3.65
N PHE A 141 11.53 1.58 3.45
CA PHE A 141 10.39 1.22 4.27
C PHE A 141 10.36 -0.27 4.59
N ARG A 142 9.60 -0.61 5.64
CA ARG A 142 9.29 -1.97 6.05
C ARG A 142 7.89 -2.03 6.63
N THR A 143 7.14 -3.07 6.29
CA THR A 143 5.76 -3.26 6.72
C THR A 143 5.61 -4.42 7.69
N VAL A 144 4.63 -4.32 8.59
CA VAL A 144 4.09 -5.50 9.29
C VAL A 144 3.11 -6.23 8.36
N PRO A 145 3.03 -7.57 8.45
CA PRO A 145 1.96 -8.31 7.78
C PRO A 145 0.61 -8.10 8.49
N PRO A 146 -0.52 -8.27 7.77
CA PRO A 146 -0.61 -8.57 6.35
C PRO A 146 -0.61 -7.31 5.46
N LEU A 147 -0.17 -7.48 4.23
CA LEU A 147 -0.51 -6.62 3.11
C LEU A 147 -1.98 -6.86 2.74
N HIS A 148 -2.66 -5.79 2.36
CA HIS A 148 -4.06 -5.80 1.96
C HIS A 148 -4.19 -5.48 0.47
N GLY A 149 -5.13 -6.13 -0.19
CA GLY A 149 -5.47 -5.89 -1.58
C GLY A 149 -6.89 -5.32 -1.68
N PHE A 150 -7.03 -4.24 -2.46
CA PHE A 150 -8.33 -3.66 -2.79
C PHE A 150 -8.44 -3.57 -4.31
N MET A 151 -9.51 -4.15 -4.88
CA MET A 151 -9.85 -3.95 -6.29
C MET A 151 -10.05 -2.46 -6.55
N ALA A 152 -9.25 -1.93 -7.49
CA ALA A 152 -9.46 -0.58 -7.97
C ALA A 152 -10.75 -0.52 -8.82
N PRO A 153 -11.56 0.55 -8.70
CA PRO A 153 -12.74 0.75 -9.54
C PRO A 153 -12.39 1.00 -11.01
#